data_AF-A0A1I3GXM1-F1
#
_entry.id   AF-A0A1I3GXM1-F1
#
_cell.length_a   1.000
_cell.length_b   1.000
_cell.length_c   1.000
_cell.angle_alpha   90.00
_cell.angle_beta   90.00
_cell.angle_gamma   90.00
#
_symmetry.space_group_name_H-M   'P 1'
#
loop_
_entity.id
_entity.type
_entity.pdbx_description
1 polymer ?
#
loop_
_entity_poly.entity_id
_entity_poly.type
_entity_poly.pdbx_seq_one_letter_code
_entity_poly.pdbx_strand_id
1 'polypeptide(L)'
;MEKDFRMEIEKRTGMTAKELVVADERPDYFDITQFDEIKNLKLGPCKVSDIPEDIREEVVESLGCGQNLASGLNYLYEYFEYLADKGIKIPVNLKEFAHLRDNRTINGEKVYPLSLDSVKALGHIEDTNPDLYHHLCDFAYIEEVRFQVREMPVDIDDFFD
;
A
#
# COMPACT_ATOMS: atom_id res chain seq x y z
N MET A 1 17.89 9.27 3.68
CA MET A 1 16.86 8.22 3.80
C MET A 1 15.53 8.72 3.24
N GLU A 2 14.80 9.62 3.91
CA GLU A 2 13.51 10.11 3.39
C GLU A 2 13.63 11.00 2.12
N LYS A 3 14.65 11.88 2.07
CA LYS A 3 14.95 12.67 0.85
C LYS A 3 15.33 11.81 -0.35
N ASP A 4 15.97 10.67 -0.13
CA ASP A 4 16.38 9.75 -1.20
C ASP A 4 15.18 8.98 -1.75
N PHE A 5 14.27 8.54 -0.88
CA PHE A 5 13.04 7.86 -1.27
C PHE A 5 12.11 8.76 -2.09
N ARG A 6 11.89 9.99 -1.63
CA ARG A 6 11.10 10.99 -2.36
C ARG A 6 11.63 11.20 -3.77
N MET A 7 12.93 11.40 -3.93
CA MET A 7 13.55 11.62 -5.24
C MET A 7 13.36 10.44 -6.20
N GLU A 8 13.39 9.20 -5.69
CA GLU A 8 13.16 8.02 -6.53
C GLU A 8 11.69 7.92 -6.98
N ILE A 9 10.71 8.25 -6.12
CA ILE A 9 9.30 8.33 -6.54
C ILE A 9 9.14 9.36 -7.66
N GLU A 10 9.72 10.55 -7.49
CA GLU A 10 9.60 11.64 -8.48
C GLU A 10 10.20 11.23 -9.84
N LYS A 11 11.33 10.53 -9.81
CA LYS A 11 11.98 10.00 -11.01
C LYS A 11 11.14 8.92 -11.70
N ARG A 12 10.50 8.02 -10.95
CA ARG A 12 9.67 6.94 -11.50
C ARG A 12 8.35 7.43 -12.07
N THR A 13 7.75 8.41 -11.42
CA THR A 13 6.43 8.96 -11.79
C THR A 13 6.51 10.13 -12.76
N GLY A 14 7.65 10.83 -12.82
CA GLY A 14 7.81 12.08 -13.58
C GLY A 14 7.07 13.27 -12.97
N MET A 15 6.60 13.15 -11.72
CA MET A 15 5.86 14.17 -10.98
C MET A 15 6.51 14.39 -9.62
N THR A 16 6.54 15.62 -9.12
CA THR A 16 6.99 15.88 -7.75
C THR A 16 6.08 15.18 -6.73
N ALA A 17 6.60 14.79 -5.57
CA ALA A 17 5.78 14.17 -4.53
C ALA A 17 4.64 15.09 -4.07
N LYS A 18 4.86 16.41 -4.10
CA LYS A 18 3.82 17.42 -3.87
C LYS A 18 2.73 17.39 -4.94
N GLU A 19 3.08 17.34 -6.21
CA GLU A 19 2.12 17.19 -7.32
C GLU A 19 1.32 15.88 -7.19
N LEU A 20 2.00 14.79 -6.82
CA LEU A 20 1.36 13.50 -6.55
C LEU A 20 0.39 13.58 -5.38
N VAL A 21 0.63 14.37 -4.34
CA VAL A 21 -0.31 14.51 -3.21
C VAL A 21 -1.55 15.34 -3.57
N VAL A 22 -1.39 16.40 -4.37
CA VAL A 22 -2.51 17.29 -4.72
C VAL A 22 -3.36 16.82 -5.90
N ALA A 23 -2.83 15.92 -6.75
CA ALA A 23 -3.54 15.47 -7.94
C ALA A 23 -4.78 14.61 -7.62
N ASP A 24 -5.89 14.86 -8.31
CA ASP A 24 -7.09 14.00 -8.23
C ASP A 24 -6.86 12.67 -8.95
N GLU A 25 -6.11 12.70 -10.04
CA GLU A 25 -5.71 11.50 -10.79
C GLU A 25 -4.33 11.03 -10.35
N ARG A 26 -4.14 9.71 -10.30
CA ARG A 26 -2.84 9.11 -9.99
C ARG A 26 -2.17 8.69 -11.33
N PRO A 27 -0.84 8.83 -11.47
CA PRO A 27 -0.16 8.40 -12.69
C PRO A 27 -0.30 6.90 -12.98
N ASP A 28 -0.18 6.52 -14.25
CA ASP A 28 -0.20 5.12 -14.72
C ASP A 28 0.89 4.25 -14.07
N TYR A 29 1.95 4.89 -13.54
CA TYR A 29 2.92 4.22 -12.68
C TYR A 29 2.24 3.44 -11.55
N PHE A 30 1.13 3.95 -11.01
CA PHE A 30 0.37 3.24 -9.98
C PHE A 30 -0.66 2.25 -10.55
N ASP A 31 -0.43 1.65 -11.73
CA ASP A 31 -1.18 0.48 -12.17
C ASP A 31 -0.36 -0.79 -11.93
N ILE A 32 -0.71 -1.53 -10.87
CA ILE A 32 -0.06 -2.81 -10.50
C ILE A 32 -0.70 -4.04 -11.16
N THR A 33 -1.74 -3.88 -11.99
CA THR A 33 -2.44 -5.03 -12.59
C THR A 33 -1.60 -5.82 -13.59
N GLN A 34 -0.49 -5.23 -14.04
CA GLN A 34 0.51 -5.88 -14.86
C GLN A 34 1.24 -7.03 -14.15
N PHE A 35 1.42 -6.96 -12.84
CA PHE A 35 2.16 -7.94 -12.05
C PHE A 35 1.36 -9.24 -11.82
N ASP A 36 2.01 -10.39 -11.97
CA ASP A 36 1.35 -11.70 -11.86
C ASP A 36 0.96 -12.05 -10.42
N GLU A 37 1.73 -11.54 -9.46
CA GLU A 37 1.47 -11.64 -8.03
C GLU A 37 0.13 -11.00 -7.69
N ILE A 38 -0.18 -9.86 -8.30
CA ILE A 38 -1.43 -9.13 -8.07
C ILE A 38 -2.63 -9.90 -8.60
N LYS A 39 -2.53 -10.49 -9.80
CA LYS A 39 -3.63 -11.23 -10.47
C LYS A 39 -4.17 -12.40 -9.64
N ASN A 40 -3.35 -12.95 -8.75
CA ASN A 40 -3.69 -14.12 -7.95
C ASN A 40 -4.06 -13.79 -6.49
N LEU A 41 -4.13 -12.50 -6.15
CA LEU A 41 -4.49 -12.10 -4.79
C LEU A 41 -5.93 -12.47 -4.44
N LYS A 42 -6.11 -12.80 -3.16
CA LYS A 42 -7.40 -13.12 -2.55
C LYS A 42 -7.53 -12.30 -1.27
N LEU A 43 -8.66 -11.62 -1.14
CA LEU A 43 -9.02 -10.97 0.11
C LEU A 43 -9.46 -12.01 1.14
N GLY A 44 -9.23 -11.71 2.42
CA GLY A 44 -9.52 -12.59 3.54
C GLY A 44 -9.00 -11.97 4.84
N PRO A 45 -9.58 -12.25 6.01
CA PRO A 45 -8.95 -11.86 7.26
C PRO A 45 -7.75 -12.78 7.52
N CYS A 46 -6.52 -12.25 7.43
CA CYS A 46 -5.32 -12.95 7.89
C CYS A 46 -4.89 -12.39 9.23
N LYS A 47 -4.85 -13.24 10.27
CA LYS A 47 -4.28 -12.83 11.55
C LYS A 47 -2.78 -12.68 11.42
N VAL A 48 -2.24 -11.63 12.01
CA VAL A 48 -0.79 -11.40 12.08
C VAL A 48 -0.07 -12.59 12.73
N SER A 49 -0.69 -13.21 13.75
CA SER A 49 -0.15 -14.39 14.45
C SER A 49 0.01 -15.63 13.58
N ASP A 50 -0.68 -15.69 12.44
CA ASP A 50 -0.68 -16.84 11.53
C ASP A 50 0.40 -16.71 10.43
N ILE A 51 1.00 -15.52 10.31
CA ILE A 51 2.07 -15.22 9.34
C ILE A 51 3.39 -15.84 9.82
N PRO A 52 4.15 -16.56 8.98
CA PRO A 52 5.48 -17.07 9.33
C PRO A 52 6.40 -15.96 9.87
N GLU A 53 7.24 -16.28 10.86
CA GLU A 53 8.06 -15.30 11.58
C GLU A 53 8.96 -14.48 10.66
N ASP A 54 9.60 -15.13 9.68
CA ASP A 54 10.47 -14.51 8.68
C ASP A 54 9.76 -13.49 7.77
N ILE A 55 8.47 -13.71 7.50
CA ILE A 55 7.63 -12.76 6.73
C ILE A 55 7.06 -11.70 7.66
N ARG A 56 6.76 -12.09 8.91
CA ARG A 56 6.09 -11.23 9.88
C ARG A 56 6.91 -9.99 10.18
N GLU A 57 8.23 -10.11 10.31
CA GLU A 57 9.11 -8.96 10.53
C GLU A 57 8.93 -7.92 9.42
N GLU A 58 8.97 -8.36 8.15
CA GLU A 58 8.81 -7.51 6.96
C GLU A 58 7.42 -6.89 6.81
N VAL A 59 6.36 -7.62 7.18
CA VAL A 59 4.98 -7.17 6.98
C VAL A 59 4.31 -6.60 8.22
N VAL A 60 4.90 -6.66 9.41
CA VAL A 60 4.27 -6.18 10.67
C VAL A 60 5.06 -5.05 11.31
N GLU A 61 6.38 -5.11 11.23
CA GLU A 61 7.24 -4.16 11.93
C GLU A 61 7.80 -3.11 10.97
N SER A 62 6.95 -2.13 10.68
CA SER A 62 7.45 -0.84 10.24
C SER A 62 6.45 0.26 10.60
N LEU A 63 6.56 0.72 11.84
CA LEU A 63 6.03 2.02 12.23
C LEU A 63 6.96 3.09 11.64
N GLY A 64 6.68 3.50 10.41
CA GLY A 64 7.44 4.52 9.69
C GLY A 64 6.75 4.85 8.37
N CYS A 65 6.57 6.14 8.11
CA CYS A 65 5.79 6.73 7.02
C CYS A 65 5.91 5.97 5.69
N GLY A 66 4.90 5.20 5.30
CA GLY A 66 4.65 4.66 3.95
C GLY A 66 5.73 3.86 3.20
N GLN A 67 6.97 3.79 3.70
CA GLN A 67 8.18 3.41 2.97
C GLN A 67 8.54 1.93 3.11
N ASN A 68 7.54 1.08 3.32
CA ASN A 68 7.75 -0.31 3.71
C ASN A 68 6.57 -1.17 3.28
N LEU A 69 6.84 -2.47 3.24
CA LEU A 69 5.86 -3.45 2.80
C LEU A 69 4.63 -3.48 3.70
N ALA A 70 4.76 -3.33 5.02
CA ALA A 70 3.60 -3.29 5.92
C ALA A 70 2.63 -2.16 5.52
N SER A 71 3.15 -0.97 5.19
CA SER A 71 2.34 0.15 4.69
C SER A 71 1.79 -0.14 3.30
N GLY A 72 2.59 -0.69 2.39
CA GLY A 72 2.16 -1.13 1.07
C GLY A 72 0.96 -2.08 1.12
N LEU A 73 1.02 -3.08 2.01
CA LEU A 73 -0.09 -4.03 2.24
C LEU A 73 -1.28 -3.39 2.95
N ASN A 74 -1.05 -2.45 3.86
CA ASN A 74 -2.12 -1.70 4.52
C ASN A 74 -2.92 -0.84 3.53
N TYR A 75 -2.27 -0.19 2.58
CA TYR A 75 -2.89 0.66 1.56
C TYR A 75 -3.33 -0.12 0.31
N LEU A 76 -3.10 -1.44 0.26
CA LEU A 76 -3.44 -2.25 -0.91
C LEU A 76 -4.96 -2.29 -1.14
N TYR A 77 -5.77 -2.20 -0.09
CA TYR A 77 -7.22 -2.12 -0.22
C TYR A 77 -7.63 -0.80 -0.90
N GLU A 78 -7.10 0.34 -0.43
CA GLU A 78 -7.28 1.67 -1.03
C GLU A 78 -6.76 1.73 -2.47
N TYR A 79 -5.68 1.00 -2.76
CA TYR A 79 -5.16 0.82 -4.11
C TYR A 79 -6.19 0.14 -5.02
N PHE A 80 -6.79 -0.95 -4.56
CA PHE A 80 -7.83 -1.62 -5.33
C PHE A 80 -9.09 -0.78 -5.48
N GLU A 81 -9.48 0.01 -4.47
CA GLU A 81 -10.56 1.00 -4.60
C GLU A 81 -10.25 2.00 -5.71
N TYR A 82 -9.03 2.54 -5.73
CA TYR A 82 -8.59 3.44 -6.80
C TYR A 82 -8.72 2.82 -8.21
N LEU A 83 -8.20 1.60 -8.37
CA LEU A 83 -8.27 0.89 -9.65
C LEU A 83 -9.72 0.64 -10.07
N ALA A 84 -10.58 0.23 -9.13
CA ALA A 84 -12.00 0.02 -9.38
C ALA A 84 -12.72 1.31 -9.80
N ASP A 85 -12.42 2.45 -9.16
CA ASP A 85 -12.99 3.76 -9.50
C ASP A 85 -12.58 4.23 -10.90
N LYS A 86 -11.38 3.86 -11.36
CA LYS A 86 -10.91 4.08 -12.74
C LYS A 86 -11.52 3.11 -13.76
N GLY A 87 -12.34 2.14 -13.33
CA GLY A 87 -12.89 1.09 -14.18
C GLY A 87 -11.89 0.01 -14.56
N ILE A 88 -10.73 -0.04 -13.90
CA ILE A 88 -9.71 -1.08 -14.08
C ILE A 88 -10.15 -2.34 -13.35
N LYS A 89 -10.11 -3.48 -14.05
CA LYS A 89 -10.54 -4.76 -13.49
C LYS A 89 -9.50 -5.27 -12.49
N ILE A 90 -9.92 -5.35 -11.22
CA ILE A 90 -9.14 -5.96 -10.13
C ILE A 90 -9.51 -7.43 -9.90
N PRO A 91 -8.61 -8.26 -9.34
CA PRO A 91 -8.83 -9.69 -9.15
C PRO A 91 -9.67 -10.03 -7.90
N VAL A 92 -10.18 -9.02 -7.19
CA VAL A 92 -10.85 -9.17 -5.89
C VAL A 92 -12.19 -8.47 -5.83
N ASN A 93 -13.12 -9.00 -5.01
CA ASN A 93 -14.41 -8.36 -4.73
C ASN A 93 -14.32 -7.52 -3.45
N LEU A 94 -14.12 -6.20 -3.59
CA LEU A 94 -13.96 -5.29 -2.45
C LEU A 94 -15.17 -5.27 -1.50
N LYS A 95 -16.39 -5.51 -2.01
CA LYS A 95 -17.62 -5.47 -1.21
C LYS A 95 -17.65 -6.52 -0.09
N GLU A 96 -16.99 -7.66 -0.30
CA GLU A 96 -16.94 -8.73 0.69
C GLU A 96 -16.06 -8.37 1.91
N PHE A 97 -15.18 -7.38 1.77
CA PHE A 97 -14.16 -7.05 2.76
C PHE A 97 -14.12 -5.58 3.16
N ALA A 98 -15.14 -4.79 2.79
CA ALA A 98 -15.27 -3.40 3.21
C ALA A 98 -15.22 -3.21 4.74
N HIS A 99 -15.69 -4.20 5.50
CA HIS A 99 -15.61 -4.19 6.97
C HIS A 99 -14.19 -4.34 7.53
N LEU A 100 -13.25 -4.89 6.75
CA LEU A 100 -11.84 -5.02 7.14
C LEU A 100 -11.00 -3.78 6.81
N ARG A 101 -11.55 -2.84 6.02
CA ARG A 101 -10.93 -1.54 5.76
C ARG A 101 -10.66 -0.79 7.07
N ASP A 102 -11.70 -0.70 7.90
CA ASP A 102 -11.66 0.08 9.15
C ASP A 102 -11.37 -0.79 10.38
N ASN A 103 -11.73 -2.07 10.36
CA ASN A 103 -11.58 -2.97 11.52
C ASN A 103 -10.35 -3.89 11.39
N ARG A 104 -9.18 -3.34 11.70
CA ARG A 104 -7.88 -4.04 11.66
C ARG A 104 -7.62 -4.91 12.89
N THR A 105 -8.63 -5.14 13.74
CA THR A 105 -8.53 -6.00 14.91
C THR A 105 -9.79 -6.83 15.09
N ILE A 106 -9.67 -8.15 15.01
CA ILE A 106 -10.79 -9.08 15.25
C ILE A 106 -10.49 -9.84 16.54
N ASN A 107 -11.39 -9.75 17.51
CA ASN A 107 -11.25 -10.41 18.82
C ASN A 107 -9.92 -10.09 19.55
N GLY A 108 -9.39 -8.88 19.37
CA GLY A 108 -8.12 -8.45 19.98
C GLY A 108 -6.86 -8.82 19.19
N GLU A 109 -6.99 -9.48 18.03
CA GLU A 109 -5.86 -9.83 17.17
C GLU A 109 -5.79 -8.91 15.96
N LYS A 110 -4.58 -8.41 15.64
CA LYS A 110 -4.33 -7.63 14.42
C LYS A 110 -4.56 -8.51 13.19
N VAL A 111 -5.26 -7.96 12.19
CA VAL A 111 -5.57 -8.65 10.94
C VAL A 111 -5.25 -7.81 9.71
N TYR A 112 -4.80 -8.46 8.65
CA TYR A 112 -4.74 -7.91 7.30
C TYR A 112 -6.04 -8.22 6.54
N PRO A 113 -6.49 -7.32 5.64
CA PRO A 113 -7.62 -7.56 4.73
C PRO A 113 -7.25 -8.48 3.53
N LEU A 114 -6.17 -9.27 3.64
CA LEU A 114 -5.68 -10.21 2.63
C LEU A 114 -5.64 -11.63 3.20
N SER A 115 -5.89 -12.63 2.35
CA SER A 115 -5.71 -14.02 2.75
C SER A 115 -4.27 -14.32 3.17
N LEU A 116 -4.05 -15.32 4.04
CA LEU A 116 -2.69 -15.71 4.46
C LEU A 116 -1.79 -16.07 3.26
N ASP A 117 -2.33 -16.73 2.25
CA ASP A 117 -1.57 -17.07 1.03
C ASP A 117 -1.14 -15.82 0.26
N SER A 118 -2.00 -14.81 0.19
CA SER A 118 -1.69 -13.52 -0.43
C SER A 118 -0.65 -12.72 0.34
N VAL A 119 -0.72 -12.71 1.67
CA VAL A 119 0.32 -12.08 2.51
C VAL A 119 1.65 -12.79 2.34
N LYS A 120 1.66 -14.13 2.30
CA LYS A 120 2.89 -14.91 2.06
C LYS A 120 3.48 -14.66 0.68
N ALA A 121 2.65 -14.53 -0.35
CA ALA A 121 3.10 -14.25 -1.71
C ALA A 121 3.79 -12.88 -1.83
N LEU A 122 3.42 -11.93 -0.98
CA LEU A 122 4.00 -10.58 -0.97
C LEU A 122 5.09 -10.40 0.08
N GLY A 123 5.24 -11.32 1.03
CA GLY A 123 6.11 -11.18 2.21
C GLY A 123 7.59 -10.94 1.91
N HIS A 124 8.08 -11.41 0.76
CA HIS A 124 9.47 -11.27 0.31
C HIS A 124 9.54 -10.52 -1.03
N ILE A 125 8.55 -9.67 -1.31
CA ILE A 125 8.40 -9.06 -2.63
C ILE A 125 9.54 -8.10 -2.97
N GLU A 126 10.22 -7.52 -1.97
CA GLU A 126 11.44 -6.74 -2.21
C GLU A 126 12.53 -7.57 -2.89
N ASP A 127 12.70 -8.85 -2.51
CA ASP A 127 13.69 -9.74 -3.11
C ASP A 127 13.20 -10.36 -4.42
N THR A 128 11.92 -10.75 -4.49
CA THR A 128 11.41 -11.52 -5.63
C THR A 128 10.91 -10.65 -6.77
N ASN A 129 10.42 -9.45 -6.48
CA ASN A 129 9.93 -8.49 -7.45
C ASN A 129 10.08 -7.03 -6.94
N PRO A 130 11.30 -6.49 -6.94
CA PRO A 130 11.59 -5.14 -6.47
C PRO A 130 10.72 -4.05 -7.12
N ASP A 131 10.33 -4.25 -8.38
CA ASP A 131 9.47 -3.30 -9.08
C ASP A 131 8.09 -3.25 -8.42
N LEU A 132 7.43 -4.39 -8.20
CA LEU A 132 6.14 -4.42 -7.50
C LEU A 132 6.26 -3.86 -6.08
N TYR A 133 7.33 -4.22 -5.36
CA TYR A 133 7.62 -3.67 -4.03
C TYR A 133 7.62 -2.13 -4.05
N HIS A 134 8.35 -1.54 -4.99
CA HIS A 134 8.40 -0.09 -5.16
C HIS A 134 7.04 0.52 -5.47
N HIS A 135 6.23 -0.09 -6.35
CA HIS A 135 4.89 0.42 -6.66
C HIS A 135 3.98 0.45 -5.41
N LEU A 136 4.08 -0.58 -4.56
CA LEU A 136 3.31 -0.68 -3.33
C LEU A 136 3.75 0.37 -2.29
N CYS A 137 5.05 0.46 -2.04
CA CYS A 137 5.62 1.40 -1.07
C CYS A 137 5.45 2.86 -1.52
N ASP A 138 5.71 3.15 -2.79
CA ASP A 138 5.58 4.51 -3.34
C ASP A 138 4.12 4.99 -3.24
N PHE A 139 3.13 4.11 -3.50
CA PHE A 139 1.71 4.44 -3.35
C PHE A 139 1.33 4.66 -1.89
N ALA A 140 1.74 3.75 -1.00
CA ALA A 140 1.45 3.86 0.43
C ALA A 140 2.00 5.17 1.02
N TYR A 141 3.22 5.55 0.62
CA TYR A 141 3.79 6.84 0.98
C TYR A 141 2.90 7.99 0.52
N ILE A 142 2.57 8.09 -0.76
CA ILE A 142 1.75 9.19 -1.28
C ILE A 142 0.37 9.27 -0.61
N GLU A 143 -0.30 8.13 -0.39
CA GLU A 143 -1.62 8.12 0.27
C GLU A 143 -1.55 8.50 1.76
N GLU A 144 -0.48 8.11 2.46
CA GLU A 144 -0.27 8.53 3.85
C GLU A 144 -0.07 10.04 3.94
N VAL A 145 0.74 10.63 3.06
CA VAL A 145 0.92 12.09 3.01
C VAL A 145 -0.38 12.79 2.64
N ARG A 146 -1.14 12.26 1.67
CA ARG A 146 -2.47 12.78 1.33
C ARG A 146 -3.41 12.78 2.52
N PHE A 147 -3.44 11.70 3.30
CA PHE A 147 -4.24 11.62 4.51
C PHE A 147 -3.81 12.67 5.53
N GLN A 148 -2.51 12.80 5.80
CA GLN A 148 -1.99 13.80 6.75
C GLN A 148 -2.30 15.24 6.33
N VAL A 149 -2.18 15.56 5.05
CA VAL A 149 -2.45 16.92 4.54
C VAL A 149 -3.96 17.24 4.51
N ARG A 150 -4.82 16.27 4.17
CA ARG A 150 -6.26 16.52 4.00
C ARG A 150 -7.05 16.41 5.30
N GLU A 151 -6.70 15.44 6.14
CA GLU A 151 -7.49 15.07 7.33
C GLU A 151 -6.85 15.54 8.64
N MET A 152 -5.57 15.93 8.62
CA MET A 152 -4.87 16.48 9.78
C MET A 152 -4.48 17.95 9.53
N PRO A 153 -4.32 18.78 10.57
CA PRO A 153 -3.96 20.20 10.41
C PRO A 153 -2.46 20.39 10.11
N VAL A 154 -1.91 19.61 9.17
CA VAL A 154 -0.50 19.66 8.75
C VAL A 154 -0.41 20.43 7.45
N ASP A 155 0.46 21.44 7.38
CA ASP A 155 0.73 22.14 6.13
C ASP A 155 1.52 21.20 5.20
N ILE A 156 1.14 21.17 3.93
CA ILE A 156 1.86 20.39 2.91
C ILE A 156 3.30 20.89 2.78
N ASP A 157 3.56 22.17 3.00
CA ASP A 157 4.90 22.74 2.94
C ASP A 157 5.79 22.23 4.08
N ASP A 158 5.23 22.03 5.29
CA ASP A 158 5.93 21.43 6.43
C ASP A 158 6.37 19.97 6.16
N PHE A 159 5.70 19.27 5.23
CA PHE A 159 6.03 17.90 4.87
C PHE A 159 7.15 17.81 3.82
N PHE A 160 7.29 18.84 2.97
CA PHE A 160 8.20 18.80 1.82
C PHE A 160 9.45 19.69 1.95
N ASP A 161 9.53 20.60 2.93
CA ASP A 161 10.69 21.46 3.25
C ASP A 161 11.78 20.75 4.08
#